data_AF-A0A1Z9RPN5-F1
#
_entry.id   AF-A0A1Z9RPN5-F1
#
_cell.length_a   1.000
_cell.length_b   1.000
_cell.length_c   1.000
_cell.angle_alpha   90.00
_cell.angle_beta   90.00
_cell.angle_gamma   90.00
#
_symmetry.space_group_name_H-M   'P 1'
#
loop_
_entity.id
_entity.type
_entity.pdbx_description
1 polymer ?
#
loop_
_entity_poly.entity_id
_entity_poly.type
_entity_poly.pdbx_seq_one_letter_code
_entity_poly.pdbx_strand_id
1 'polypeptide(L)'
;MNRANLDSVPEFPNPESVGPRNWGEEILVSLVPEKFMMKKLYINKGSKGGLQYHRLKDEVHVMIKGKMLIKYDDGEGNLVERILEAGDVAHYPPGAIHQEEALEDCYIVEASTNHFNDRVRCEELYDVEVNEGLPTTQLEDIVEK
;
A
#
# COMPACT_ATOMS: atom_id res chain seq x y z
N MET A 1 12.09 -34.08 -3.88
CA MET A 1 11.35 -34.42 -5.11
C MET A 1 9.95 -34.98 -4.83
N ASN A 2 8.91 -34.26 -5.27
CA ASN A 2 7.52 -34.73 -5.35
C ASN A 2 7.35 -35.77 -6.49
N ARG A 3 6.13 -36.27 -6.71
CA ARG A 3 5.86 -37.31 -7.73
C ARG A 3 6.17 -36.87 -9.18
N ALA A 4 6.43 -35.59 -9.42
CA ALA A 4 6.86 -35.05 -10.71
C ALA A 4 8.38 -34.77 -10.78
N ASN A 5 9.17 -35.28 -9.83
CA ASN A 5 10.62 -35.05 -9.72
C ASN A 5 11.01 -33.57 -9.51
N LEU A 6 10.16 -32.79 -8.81
CA LEU A 6 10.43 -31.39 -8.46
C LEU A 6 10.63 -31.24 -6.95
N ASP A 7 11.50 -30.34 -6.49
CA ASP A 7 11.86 -30.25 -5.06
C ASP A 7 10.98 -29.34 -4.21
N SER A 8 10.13 -28.52 -4.83
CA SER A 8 9.23 -27.62 -4.10
C SER A 8 8.00 -28.34 -3.52
N VAL A 9 7.51 -27.81 -2.39
CA VAL A 9 6.26 -28.20 -1.73
C VAL A 9 5.46 -26.94 -1.40
N PRO A 10 4.12 -27.03 -1.22
CA PRO A 10 3.32 -25.90 -0.77
C PRO A 10 3.77 -25.39 0.61
N GLU A 11 3.77 -24.07 0.77
CA GLU A 11 4.07 -23.39 2.02
C GLU A 11 2.78 -22.82 2.63
N PHE A 12 2.72 -22.77 3.96
CA PHE A 12 1.55 -22.31 4.73
C PHE A 12 2.00 -21.30 5.78
N PRO A 13 2.44 -20.09 5.37
CA PRO A 13 2.91 -19.08 6.31
C PRO A 13 1.77 -18.60 7.22
N ASN A 14 2.11 -18.23 8.44
CA ASN A 14 1.18 -17.54 9.33
C ASN A 14 1.24 -16.04 9.04
N PRO A 15 0.10 -15.32 9.06
CA PRO A 15 0.11 -13.87 8.94
C PRO A 15 0.82 -13.19 10.13
N GLU A 16 1.53 -12.11 9.87
CA GLU A 16 2.31 -11.36 10.85
C GLU A 16 1.88 -9.88 10.88
N SER A 17 1.68 -9.33 12.08
CA SER A 17 1.42 -7.89 12.23
C SER A 17 2.68 -7.09 11.89
N VAL A 18 2.52 -5.99 11.16
CA VAL A 18 3.61 -5.03 10.87
C VAL A 18 3.82 -4.01 12.01
N GLY A 19 3.29 -4.33 13.19
CA GLY A 19 3.36 -3.49 14.38
C GLY A 19 2.23 -2.47 14.48
N PRO A 20 2.20 -1.69 15.57
CA PRO A 20 1.10 -0.78 15.86
C PRO A 20 0.98 0.32 14.80
N ARG A 21 -0.26 0.71 14.50
CA ARG A 21 -0.61 1.85 13.65
C ARG A 21 -1.72 2.66 14.34
N ASN A 22 -1.63 3.98 14.28
CA ASN A 22 -2.67 4.87 14.79
C ASN A 22 -3.89 4.95 13.85
N TRP A 23 -3.72 4.59 12.59
CA TRP A 23 -4.75 4.59 11.55
C TRP A 23 -5.49 3.25 11.39
N GLY A 24 -5.08 2.18 12.09
CA GLY A 24 -5.70 0.87 11.96
C GLY A 24 -4.73 -0.30 12.18
N GLU A 25 -4.75 -1.27 11.27
CA GLU A 25 -3.95 -2.49 11.33
C GLU A 25 -3.36 -2.84 9.95
N GLU A 26 -2.11 -3.30 9.96
CA GLU A 26 -1.40 -3.81 8.79
C GLU A 26 -0.88 -5.21 9.11
N ILE A 27 -1.30 -6.21 8.31
CA ILE A 27 -0.87 -7.60 8.45
C ILE A 27 -0.20 -8.04 7.17
N LEU A 28 1.06 -8.48 7.25
CA LEU A 28 1.74 -9.22 6.20
C LEU A 28 1.18 -10.65 6.17
N VAL A 29 0.44 -11.00 5.12
CA VAL A 29 -0.21 -12.31 4.98
C VAL A 29 0.71 -13.32 4.33
N SER A 30 1.49 -12.89 3.34
CA SER A 30 2.46 -13.74 2.65
C SER A 30 3.58 -12.88 2.08
N LEU A 31 4.79 -13.42 2.09
CA LEU A 31 5.95 -12.88 1.42
C LEU A 31 6.49 -13.97 0.50
N VAL A 32 6.55 -13.69 -0.80
CA VAL A 32 7.26 -14.52 -1.77
C VAL A 32 8.60 -13.82 -2.02
N PRO A 33 9.71 -14.36 -1.48
CA PRO A 33 11.00 -13.71 -1.50
C PRO A 33 11.40 -13.26 -2.91
N GLU A 34 11.97 -12.06 -3.01
CA GLU A 34 12.46 -11.46 -4.27
C GLU A 34 11.38 -11.24 -5.34
N LYS A 35 10.09 -11.35 -4.97
CA LYS A 35 8.97 -11.22 -5.91
C LYS A 35 7.93 -10.24 -5.40
N PHE A 36 7.05 -10.70 -4.52
CA PHE A 36 5.91 -9.92 -4.09
C PHE A 36 5.51 -10.25 -2.65
N MET A 37 4.87 -9.28 -2.02
CA MET A 37 4.21 -9.41 -0.73
C MET A 37 2.71 -9.22 -0.87
N MET A 38 1.97 -9.83 0.06
CA MET A 38 0.55 -9.64 0.21
C MET A 38 0.25 -9.16 1.62
N LYS A 39 -0.62 -8.16 1.73
CA LYS A 39 -1.05 -7.64 3.01
C LYS A 39 -2.57 -7.55 3.10
N LYS A 40 -3.05 -7.55 4.34
CA LYS A 40 -4.40 -7.12 4.70
C LYS A 40 -4.28 -5.86 5.52
N LEU A 41 -5.02 -4.84 5.11
CA LEU A 41 -5.10 -3.58 5.83
C LEU A 41 -6.52 -3.41 6.34
N TYR A 42 -6.62 -3.02 7.61
CA TYR A 42 -7.82 -2.44 8.18
C TYR A 42 -7.54 -0.98 8.47
N ILE A 43 -8.34 -0.08 7.93
CA ILE A 43 -8.14 1.37 8.09
C ILE A 43 -9.37 1.95 8.75
N ASN A 44 -9.18 2.60 9.90
CA ASN A 44 -10.27 3.22 10.66
C ASN A 44 -10.87 4.39 9.86
N LYS A 45 -12.18 4.54 9.91
CA LYS A 45 -12.88 5.72 9.40
C LYS A 45 -12.23 7.02 9.88
N GLY A 46 -12.06 7.96 8.97
CA GLY A 46 -11.45 9.27 9.19
C GLY A 46 -9.92 9.27 9.17
N SER A 47 -9.27 8.09 9.06
CA SER A 47 -7.82 8.03 8.88
C SER A 47 -7.42 8.49 7.49
N LYS A 48 -6.34 9.25 7.43
CA LYS A 48 -5.83 9.85 6.20
C LYS A 48 -4.31 9.70 6.12
N GLY A 49 -3.84 9.19 5.00
CA GLY A 49 -2.41 9.08 4.69
C GLY A 49 -1.79 10.41 4.25
N GLY A 50 -0.46 10.43 4.13
CA GLY A 50 0.24 11.50 3.42
C GLY A 50 0.02 11.42 1.91
N LEU A 51 0.21 12.53 1.21
CA LEU A 51 0.32 12.54 -0.25
C LEU A 51 1.70 12.01 -0.63
N GLN A 52 1.75 10.94 -1.42
CA GLN A 52 2.98 10.18 -1.60
C GLN A 52 3.09 9.49 -2.97
N TYR A 53 4.29 9.05 -3.32
CA TYR A 53 4.54 8.02 -4.34
C TYR A 53 5.58 7.00 -3.86
N HIS A 54 5.76 5.94 -4.65
CA HIS A 54 6.80 4.92 -4.46
C HIS A 54 7.88 5.02 -5.54
N ARG A 55 9.15 4.93 -5.20
CA ARG A 55 10.25 4.94 -6.20
C ARG A 55 10.34 3.65 -6.98
N LEU A 56 10.18 2.53 -6.30
CA LEU A 56 10.41 1.17 -6.78
C LEU A 56 9.19 0.27 -6.55
N LYS A 57 8.42 0.54 -5.48
CA LYS A 57 7.27 -0.31 -5.18
C LYS A 57 6.16 -0.13 -6.22
N ASP A 58 5.79 -1.22 -6.87
CA ASP A 58 4.56 -1.37 -7.64
C ASP A 58 3.51 -2.07 -6.75
N GLU A 59 2.36 -1.44 -6.52
CA GLU A 59 1.34 -1.92 -5.59
C GLU A 59 -0.10 -1.84 -6.11
N VAL A 60 -0.93 -2.80 -5.70
CA VAL A 60 -2.34 -2.91 -6.06
C VAL A 60 -3.17 -3.08 -4.81
N HIS A 61 -4.19 -2.24 -4.65
CA HIS A 61 -5.21 -2.32 -3.61
C HIS A 61 -6.51 -2.87 -4.17
N VAL A 62 -7.06 -3.90 -3.52
CA VAL A 62 -8.41 -4.41 -3.77
C VAL A 62 -9.27 -4.09 -2.56
N MET A 63 -10.30 -3.26 -2.76
CA MET A 63 -11.26 -2.92 -1.73
C MET A 63 -12.16 -4.11 -1.43
N ILE A 64 -12.12 -4.62 -0.21
CA ILE A 64 -12.99 -5.72 0.24
C ILE A 64 -14.26 -5.18 0.89
N LYS A 65 -14.15 -4.09 1.63
CA LYS A 65 -15.26 -3.43 2.33
C LYS A 65 -14.91 -1.97 2.61
N GLY A 66 -15.94 -1.13 2.71
CA GLY A 66 -15.84 0.26 3.11
C GLY A 66 -15.83 1.20 1.92
N LYS A 67 -15.42 2.44 2.19
CA LYS A 67 -15.37 3.53 1.23
C LYS A 67 -14.10 4.35 1.43
N MET A 68 -13.28 4.41 0.40
CA MET A 68 -11.99 5.11 0.40
C MET A 68 -12.02 6.25 -0.61
N LEU A 69 -11.61 7.45 -0.21
CA LEU A 69 -11.32 8.54 -1.12
C LEU A 69 -9.84 8.45 -1.53
N ILE A 70 -9.60 8.31 -2.82
CA ILE A 70 -8.27 8.39 -3.41
C ILE A 70 -8.12 9.76 -4.06
N LYS A 71 -7.17 10.55 -3.55
CA LYS A 71 -6.70 11.76 -4.21
C LYS A 71 -5.42 11.44 -4.95
N TYR A 72 -5.31 11.79 -6.22
CA TYR A 72 -4.18 11.42 -7.06
C TYR A 72 -3.89 12.48 -8.13
N ASP A 73 -2.66 12.48 -8.63
CA ASP A 73 -2.29 13.29 -9.79
C ASP A 73 -2.81 12.65 -11.09
N ASP A 74 -3.51 13.43 -11.93
CA ASP A 74 -4.06 12.96 -13.21
C ASP A 74 -3.02 12.78 -14.34
N GLY A 75 -1.75 13.04 -14.06
CA GLY A 75 -0.64 13.05 -15.01
C GLY A 75 -0.33 14.42 -15.58
N GLU A 76 -1.14 15.45 -15.27
CA GLU A 76 -0.95 16.83 -15.70
C GLU A 76 -0.54 17.77 -14.55
N GLY A 77 -0.30 17.23 -13.35
CA GLY A 77 0.00 18.03 -12.17
C GLY A 77 -1.23 18.42 -11.35
N ASN A 78 -2.43 17.95 -11.73
CA ASN A 78 -3.66 18.29 -11.02
C ASN A 78 -4.07 17.17 -10.07
N LEU A 79 -4.34 17.53 -8.81
CA LEU A 79 -4.93 16.61 -7.85
C LEU A 79 -6.43 16.48 -8.09
N VAL A 80 -6.84 15.28 -8.48
CA VAL A 80 -8.23 14.88 -8.67
C VAL A 80 -8.60 13.80 -7.66
N GLU A 81 -9.90 13.54 -7.51
CA GLU A 81 -10.42 12.63 -6.50
C GLU A 81 -11.31 11.54 -7.10
N ARG A 82 -11.22 10.33 -6.54
CA ARG A 82 -12.08 9.19 -6.86
C ARG A 82 -12.44 8.43 -5.60
N ILE A 83 -13.72 8.08 -5.47
CA ILE A 83 -14.18 7.20 -4.40
C ILE A 83 -14.09 5.74 -4.89
N LEU A 84 -13.53 4.89 -4.05
CA LEU A 84 -13.51 3.43 -4.22
C LEU A 84 -14.42 2.78 -3.17
N GLU A 85 -15.17 1.77 -3.61
CA GLU A 85 -16.05 0.94 -2.80
C GLU A 85 -15.65 -0.55 -2.91
N ALA A 86 -16.37 -1.43 -2.22
CA ALA A 86 -16.08 -2.87 -2.25
C ALA A 86 -16.11 -3.43 -3.70
N GLY A 87 -15.04 -4.12 -4.09
CA GLY A 87 -14.84 -4.67 -5.44
C GLY A 87 -14.00 -3.78 -6.35
N ASP A 88 -13.83 -2.49 -6.03
CA ASP A 88 -12.94 -1.61 -6.78
C ASP A 88 -11.47 -1.97 -6.56
N VAL A 89 -10.66 -1.67 -7.57
CA VAL A 89 -9.22 -1.92 -7.60
C VAL A 89 -8.49 -0.63 -7.95
N ALA A 90 -7.44 -0.33 -7.19
CA ALA A 90 -6.47 0.71 -7.51
C ALA A 90 -5.10 0.07 -7.75
N HIS A 91 -4.42 0.49 -8.82
CA HIS A 91 -3.05 0.13 -9.12
C HIS A 91 -2.21 1.39 -9.06
N TYR A 92 -1.19 1.39 -8.20
CA TYR A 92 -0.24 2.47 -8.03
C TYR A 92 1.12 1.98 -8.56
N PRO A 93 1.42 2.21 -9.86
CA PRO A 93 2.75 1.95 -10.38
C PRO A 93 3.77 2.91 -9.73
N PRO A 94 5.09 2.60 -9.78
CA PRO A 94 6.12 3.51 -9.28
C PRO A 94 5.99 4.91 -9.87
N GLY A 95 6.08 5.92 -9.01
CA GLY A 95 5.89 7.34 -9.36
C GLY A 95 4.44 7.82 -9.36
N ALA A 96 3.43 6.95 -9.21
CA ALA A 96 2.04 7.36 -9.11
C ALA A 96 1.78 8.10 -7.79
N ILE A 97 1.50 9.40 -7.87
CA ILE A 97 1.21 10.24 -6.72
C ILE A 97 -0.23 10.01 -6.29
N HIS A 98 -0.40 9.60 -5.04
CA HIS A 98 -1.70 9.27 -4.47
C HIS A 98 -1.76 9.54 -2.96
N GLN A 99 -2.97 9.66 -2.43
CA GLN A 99 -3.29 9.79 -1.01
C GLN A 99 -4.60 9.06 -0.75
N GLU A 100 -4.65 8.34 0.36
CA GLU A 100 -5.83 7.58 0.79
C GLU A 100 -6.47 8.24 2.01
N GLU A 101 -7.79 8.38 1.98
CA GLU A 101 -8.61 8.84 3.11
C GLU A 101 -9.84 7.94 3.30
N ALA A 102 -9.91 7.28 4.45
CA ALA A 102 -10.98 6.33 4.75
C ALA A 102 -12.27 7.07 5.14
N LEU A 103 -13.27 7.07 4.26
CA LEU A 103 -14.59 7.68 4.54
C LEU A 103 -15.46 6.79 5.43
N GLU A 104 -15.18 5.48 5.43
CA GLU A 104 -15.73 4.45 6.30
C GLU A 104 -14.60 3.53 6.80
N ASP A 105 -14.90 2.62 7.73
CA ASP A 105 -13.95 1.56 8.09
C ASP A 105 -13.69 0.68 6.85
N CYS A 106 -12.44 0.62 6.43
CA CYS A 106 -12.03 -0.03 5.19
C CYS A 106 -11.28 -1.33 5.45
N TYR A 107 -11.54 -2.34 4.62
CA TYR A 107 -10.72 -3.55 4.52
C TYR A 107 -10.15 -3.65 3.13
N ILE A 108 -8.83 -3.77 3.03
CA ILE A 108 -8.09 -3.81 1.77
C ILE A 108 -7.22 -5.06 1.74
N VAL A 109 -7.14 -5.70 0.58
CA VAL A 109 -6.05 -6.62 0.27
C VAL A 109 -5.08 -5.89 -0.64
N GLU A 110 -3.83 -5.80 -0.21
CA GLU A 110 -2.72 -5.24 -0.98
C GLU A 110 -1.89 -6.39 -1.55
N ALA A 111 -1.48 -6.27 -2.81
CA ALA A 111 -0.37 -7.01 -3.37
C ALA A 111 0.66 -6.02 -3.92
N SER A 112 1.95 -6.24 -3.65
CA SER A 112 2.98 -5.31 -4.07
C SER A 112 4.32 -6.01 -4.26
N THR A 113 5.22 -5.40 -5.04
CA THR A 113 6.64 -5.81 -5.07
C THR A 113 7.26 -5.76 -3.68
N ASN A 114 8.38 -6.45 -3.47
CA ASN A 114 8.99 -6.64 -2.15
C ASN A 114 9.68 -5.40 -1.52
N HIS A 115 9.50 -4.21 -2.08
CA HIS A 115 10.02 -2.94 -1.55
C HIS A 115 9.17 -2.45 -0.37
N PHE A 116 9.56 -2.80 0.85
CA PHE A 116 8.69 -2.81 2.02
C PHE A 116 8.26 -1.43 2.54
N ASN A 117 9.23 -0.52 2.64
CA ASN A 117 9.09 0.80 3.28
C ASN A 117 9.26 1.96 2.29
N ASP A 118 9.25 1.69 0.98
CA ASP A 118 9.42 2.71 -0.05
C ASP A 118 8.24 3.69 -0.02
N ARG A 119 8.53 4.96 0.24
CA ARG A 119 7.56 6.06 0.29
C ARG A 119 8.29 7.38 0.13
N VAL A 120 7.75 8.27 -0.67
CA VAL A 120 8.19 9.65 -0.82
C VAL A 120 7.01 10.58 -0.61
N ARG A 121 7.13 11.50 0.34
CA ARG A 121 6.13 12.53 0.61
C ARG A 121 6.17 13.64 -0.44
N CYS A 122 5.00 14.14 -0.81
CA CYS A 122 4.83 15.12 -1.89
C CYS A 122 3.98 16.32 -1.51
N GLU A 123 3.53 16.44 -0.26
CA GLU A 123 2.63 17.52 0.14
C GLU A 123 3.15 18.92 -0.23
N GLU A 124 4.44 19.18 -0.02
CA GLU A 124 5.09 20.46 -0.37
C GLU A 124 5.06 20.77 -1.87
N LEU A 125 5.05 19.75 -2.74
CA LEU A 125 5.02 19.94 -4.20
C LEU A 125 3.65 20.39 -4.72
N TYR A 126 2.59 20.15 -3.92
CA TYR A 126 1.20 20.41 -4.28
C TYR A 126 0.52 21.41 -3.34
N ASP A 127 1.29 22.12 -2.52
CA ASP A 127 0.76 23.05 -1.50
C ASP A 127 -0.30 22.40 -0.58
N VAL A 128 -0.14 21.11 -0.27
CA VAL A 128 -1.01 20.35 0.63
C VAL A 128 -0.46 20.42 2.06
N GLU A 129 -1.36 20.45 3.05
CA GLU A 129 -0.97 20.44 4.46
C GLU A 129 -0.27 19.12 4.83
N VAL A 130 0.87 19.24 5.51
CA VAL A 130 1.67 18.10 5.97
C VAL A 130 1.07 17.52 7.25
N ASN A 131 0.48 16.34 7.15
CA ASN A 131 0.01 15.59 8.33
C ASN A 131 1.15 14.82 9.01
N GLU A 132 1.02 14.58 10.32
CA GLU A 132 1.89 13.64 11.03
C GLU A 132 1.85 12.25 10.36
N GLY A 133 2.99 11.58 10.29
CA GLY A 133 3.08 10.28 9.64
C GLY A 133 4.52 9.83 9.49
N LEU A 134 4.70 8.68 8.83
CA LEU A 134 6.03 8.17 8.54
C LEU A 134 6.76 9.10 7.54
N PRO A 135 8.07 9.33 7.72
CA PRO A 135 8.83 10.21 6.83
C PRO A 135 9.03 9.59 5.44
N THR A 136 9.54 10.39 4.51
CA THR A 136 10.14 9.90 3.25
C THR A 136 11.27 8.93 3.57
N THR A 137 11.29 7.80 2.88
CA THR A 137 12.39 6.83 2.91
C THR A 137 13.42 7.26 1.85
N GLN A 138 14.72 7.29 2.17
CA GLN A 138 15.75 7.55 1.16
C GLN A 138 15.93 6.33 0.25
N LEU A 139 16.46 6.51 -0.95
CA LEU A 139 16.58 5.41 -1.93
C LEU A 139 17.46 4.27 -1.37
N GLU A 140 18.56 4.61 -0.72
CA GLU A 140 19.48 3.69 -0.05
C GLU A 140 18.91 3.00 1.20
N ASP A 141 17.82 3.53 1.76
CA ASP A 141 17.17 3.01 2.97
C ASP A 141 15.94 2.12 2.64
N ILE A 142 15.68 1.87 1.36
CA ILE A 142 14.60 0.97 0.94
C ILE A 142 14.98 -0.46 1.31
N VAL A 143 14.08 -1.12 2.05
CA VAL A 143 14.21 -2.51 2.46
C VAL A 143 13.48 -3.40 1.47
N GLU A 144 14.22 -4.27 0.81
CA GLU A 144 13.68 -5.41 0.06
C GLU A 144 13.49 -6.62 0.98
N LYS A 145 12.39 -7.34 0.80
CA LYS A 145 12.05 -8.55 1.57
C LYS A 145 12.01 -9.83 0.74
#